data_AF-A0A1E3XFJ6-F1
#
_entry.id   AF-A0A1E3XFJ6-F1
#
_cell.length_a   1.000
_cell.length_b   1.000
_cell.length_c   1.000
_cell.angle_alpha   90.00
_cell.angle_beta   90.00
_cell.angle_gamma   90.00
#
_symmetry.space_group_name_H-M   'P 1'
#
loop_
_entity.id
_entity.type
_entity.pdbx_description
1 polymer ?
#
loop_
_entity_poly.entity_id
_entity_poly.type
_entity_poly.pdbx_seq_one_letter_code
_entity_poly.pdbx_strand_id
1 'polypeptide(L)'
;MTSFRLTFANLLVFFVKEILDNTPIEMNTLIQSILFLFGKFEHLPDRRKVYINKNEKDPQFMKKLQKGLSKLNALKIRHPSGVAYEFVLN
;
A
#
# COMPACT_ATOMS: atom_id res chain seq x y z
N MET A 1 -15.76 -11.29 10.74
CA MET A 1 -16.08 -9.92 10.26
C MET A 1 -15.41 -8.84 11.11
N THR A 2 -15.55 -8.84 12.43
CA THR A 2 -14.98 -7.81 13.33
C THR A 2 -13.44 -7.77 13.33
N SER A 3 -12.80 -8.93 13.34
CA SER A 3 -11.33 -9.07 13.27
C SER A 3 -10.74 -8.58 11.95
N PHE A 4 -11.44 -8.77 10.82
CA PHE A 4 -11.00 -8.27 9.51
C PHE A 4 -11.00 -6.74 9.48
N ARG A 5 -12.06 -6.10 9.98
CA ARG A 5 -12.17 -4.63 10.04
C ARG A 5 -11.11 -4.01 10.95
N LEU A 6 -10.85 -4.62 12.12
CA LEU A 6 -9.81 -4.16 13.04
C LEU A 6 -8.40 -4.35 12.46
N THR A 7 -8.15 -5.49 11.81
CA THR A 7 -6.87 -5.75 11.13
C THR A 7 -6.64 -4.76 9.99
N PHE A 8 -7.68 -4.49 9.20
CA PHE A 8 -7.63 -3.50 8.13
C PHE A 8 -7.38 -2.09 8.66
N ALA A 9 -8.07 -1.67 9.72
CA ALA A 9 -7.84 -0.38 10.37
C ALA A 9 -6.40 -0.26 10.90
N ASN A 10 -5.86 -1.31 11.53
CA ASN A 10 -4.47 -1.34 12.00
C ASN A 10 -3.46 -1.26 10.85
N LEU A 11 -3.74 -1.91 9.72
CA LEU A 11 -2.92 -1.80 8.51
C LEU A 11 -2.98 -0.39 7.93
N LEU A 12 -4.14 0.25 7.89
CA LEU A 12 -4.28 1.63 7.45
C LEU A 12 -3.54 2.60 8.39
N VAL A 13 -3.61 2.40 9.71
CA VAL A 13 -2.84 3.19 10.68
C VAL A 13 -1.34 2.99 10.51
N PHE A 14 -0.90 1.75 10.30
CA PHE A 14 0.49 1.46 9.95
C PHE A 14 0.89 2.18 8.66
N PHE A 15 0.05 2.15 7.63
CA PHE A 15 0.30 2.89 6.40
C PHE A 15 0.38 4.39 6.61
N VAL A 16 -0.52 4.99 7.38
CA VAL A 16 -0.46 6.41 7.74
C VAL A 16 0.88 6.72 8.41
N LYS A 17 1.28 5.92 9.40
CA LYS A 17 2.54 6.12 10.11
C LYS A 17 3.75 6.01 9.17
N GLU A 18 3.78 4.97 8.34
CA GLU A 18 4.96 4.63 7.54
C GLU A 18 5.07 5.40 6.22
N ILE A 19 3.93 5.79 5.62
CA ILE A 19 3.85 6.55 4.36
C ILE A 19 3.80 8.05 4.66
N LEU A 20 3.04 8.46 5.68
CA LEU A 20 2.80 9.88 5.94
C LEU A 20 3.74 10.48 7.00
N ASP A 21 4.71 9.75 7.55
CA ASP A 21 5.69 10.26 8.52
C ASP A 21 5.00 11.01 9.69
N ASN A 22 3.96 10.42 10.27
CA ASN A 22 3.13 11.04 11.31
C ASN A 22 2.44 12.36 10.91
N THR A 23 2.35 12.69 9.62
CA THR A 23 1.55 13.84 9.18
C THR A 23 0.11 13.62 9.64
N PRO A 24 -0.47 14.54 10.44
CA PRO A 24 -1.88 14.45 10.79
C PRO A 24 -2.71 14.53 9.50
N ILE A 25 -3.45 13.48 9.21
CA ILE A 25 -4.34 13.40 8.05
C ILE A 25 -5.73 13.04 8.53
N GLU A 26 -6.74 13.69 7.97
CA GLU A 26 -8.11 13.24 8.20
C GLU A 26 -8.34 11.88 7.54
N MET A 27 -9.07 11.01 8.23
CA MET A 27 -9.30 9.65 7.75
C MET A 27 -10.04 9.63 6.40
N ASN A 28 -10.92 10.60 6.16
CA ASN A 28 -11.59 10.78 4.87
C ASN A 28 -10.59 11.11 3.75
N THR A 29 -9.64 12.01 4.00
CA THR A 29 -8.60 12.36 3.03
C THR A 29 -7.74 11.15 2.72
N LEU A 30 -7.36 10.36 3.73
CA LEU A 30 -6.62 9.12 3.49
C LEU A 30 -7.42 8.13 2.65
N ILE A 31 -8.69 7.88 3.01
CA ILE A 31 -9.55 6.96 2.26
C ILE A 31 -9.68 7.41 0.82
N GLN A 32 -9.91 8.71 0.57
CA GLN A 32 -9.95 9.26 -0.78
C GLN A 32 -8.63 9.02 -1.51
N SER A 33 -7.49 9.39 -0.92
CA SER A 33 -6.17 9.17 -1.51
C SER A 33 -5.92 7.71 -1.88
N ILE A 34 -6.35 6.75 -1.03
CA ILE A 34 -6.23 5.31 -1.29
C ILE A 34 -7.22 4.83 -2.35
N LEU A 35 -8.48 5.28 -2.32
CA LEU A 35 -9.51 4.90 -3.30
C LEU A 35 -9.17 5.38 -4.71
N PHE A 36 -8.42 6.47 -4.83
CA PHE A 36 -7.91 6.97 -6.12
C PHE A 36 -6.60 6.31 -6.57
N LEU A 37 -6.04 5.38 -5.79
CA LEU A 37 -4.91 4.56 -6.25
C LEU A 37 -5.42 3.47 -7.18
N PHE A 38 -5.30 3.74 -8.48
CA PHE A 38 -5.51 2.73 -9.50
C PHE A 38 -4.29 1.82 -9.59
N GLY A 39 -4.52 0.56 -9.90
CA GLY A 39 -3.45 -0.42 -9.99
C GLY A 39 -3.89 -1.67 -10.72
N LYS A 40 -2.93 -2.54 -11.00
CA LYS A 40 -3.17 -3.87 -11.55
C LYS A 40 -2.48 -4.91 -10.69
N PHE A 41 -3.06 -6.10 -10.67
CA PHE A 41 -2.52 -7.26 -9.98
C PHE A 41 -2.11 -8.29 -11.01
N GLU A 42 -0.86 -8.74 -10.95
CA GLU A 42 -0.35 -9.81 -11.82
C GLU A 42 0.12 -11.00 -10.97
N HIS A 43 -0.34 -12.18 -11.36
CA HIS A 43 0.09 -13.43 -10.76
C HIS A 43 1.18 -14.06 -11.62
N LEU A 44 2.39 -14.15 -11.08
CA LEU A 44 3.53 -14.83 -11.69
C LEU A 44 3.82 -16.11 -10.90
N PRO A 45 4.56 -17.09 -11.48
CA PRO A 45 4.83 -18.37 -10.83
C PRO A 45 5.55 -18.23 -9.47
N ASP A 46 6.45 -17.25 -9.34
CA ASP A 46 7.29 -17.01 -8.17
C ASP A 46 6.84 -15.82 -7.31
N ARG A 47 6.00 -14.94 -7.86
CA ARG A 47 5.60 -13.68 -7.21
C ARG A 47 4.20 -13.20 -7.60
N ARG A 48 3.63 -12.38 -6.74
CA ARG A 48 2.39 -11.61 -6.95
C ARG A 48 2.77 -10.14 -7.03
N LYS A 49 2.70 -9.55 -8.21
CA LYS A 49 3.01 -8.14 -8.40
C LYS A 49 1.76 -7.28 -8.25
N VAL A 50 1.84 -6.31 -7.36
CA VAL A 50 0.84 -5.25 -7.17
C VAL A 50 1.42 -3.97 -7.77
N TYR A 51 0.95 -3.59 -8.94
CA TYR A 51 1.33 -2.34 -9.58
C TYR A 51 0.37 -1.25 -9.15
N ILE A 52 0.89 -0.11 -8.73
CA ILE A 52 0.13 1.07 -8.39
C ILE A 52 0.52 2.17 -9.38
N ASN A 53 -0.47 2.67 -10.12
CA ASN A 53 -0.26 3.73 -11.11
C ASN A 53 0.05 5.03 -10.39
N LYS A 54 1.05 5.76 -10.90
CA LYS A 54 1.35 7.11 -10.42
C LYS A 54 0.16 8.04 -10.65
N ASN A 55 -0.12 8.84 -9.63
CA ASN A 55 -0.94 10.05 -9.79
C ASN A 55 0.00 11.24 -9.98
N GLU A 56 0.14 11.71 -11.23
CA GLU A 56 1.01 12.86 -11.56
C GLU A 56 0.53 14.18 -10.92
N LYS A 57 -0.75 14.25 -10.53
CA LYS A 57 -1.33 15.43 -9.87
C LYS A 57 -0.89 15.59 -8.40
N ASP A 58 -0.29 14.55 -7.80
CA ASP A 58 0.19 14.59 -6.42
C ASP A 58 1.59 13.93 -6.28
N PRO A 59 2.65 14.60 -6.77
CA PRO A 59 4.01 14.07 -6.76
C PRO A 59 4.57 13.91 -5.34
N GLN A 60 4.09 14.71 -4.37
CA GLN A 60 4.55 14.63 -2.98
C GLN A 60 4.02 13.36 -2.31
N PHE A 61 2.74 13.06 -2.49
CA PHE A 61 2.17 11.80 -2.03
C PHE A 61 2.80 10.60 -2.73
N MET A 62 3.08 10.67 -4.04
CA MET A 62 3.76 9.59 -4.76
C MET A 62 5.16 9.27 -4.20
N LYS A 63 5.95 10.28 -3.82
CA LYS A 63 7.25 10.06 -3.16
C LYS A 63 7.10 9.36 -1.80
N LYS A 64 6.12 9.78 -1.00
CA LYS A 64 5.78 9.17 0.29
C LYS A 64 5.32 7.72 0.10
N LEU A 65 4.44 7.47 -0.86
CA LEU A 65 3.93 6.16 -1.21
C LEU A 65 5.06 5.23 -1.63
N GLN A 66 5.97 5.66 -2.50
CA GLN A 66 7.13 4.87 -2.92
C GLN A 66 8.00 4.40 -1.74
N LYS A 67 8.21 5.27 -0.74
CA LYS A 67 8.91 4.89 0.50
C LYS A 67 8.15 3.81 1.28
N GLY A 68 6.83 3.96 1.44
CA GLY A 68 6.01 2.96 2.12
C GLY A 68 5.96 1.62 1.39
N LEU A 69 5.85 1.62 0.06
CA LEU A 69 5.89 0.37 -0.73
C LEU A 69 7.25 -0.33 -0.59
N SER A 70 8.34 0.43 -0.52
CA SER A 70 9.67 -0.14 -0.27
C SER A 70 9.74 -0.82 1.11
N LYS A 71 9.14 -0.22 2.15
CA LYS A 71 9.02 -0.83 3.48
C LYS A 71 8.15 -2.09 3.45
N LEU A 72 7.04 -2.10 2.72
CA LEU A 72 6.22 -3.31 2.53
C LEU A 72 6.99 -4.44 1.87
N ASN A 73 7.75 -4.15 0.82
CA ASN A 73 8.58 -5.15 0.15
C ASN A 73 9.64 -5.72 1.10
N ALA A 74 10.20 -4.90 1.99
CA ALA A 74 11.16 -5.35 3.00
C ALA A 74 10.55 -6.33 4.03
N LEU A 75 9.23 -6.31 4.25
CA LEU A 75 8.54 -7.29 5.09
C LEU A 75 8.47 -8.69 4.47
N LYS A 76 8.84 -8.84 3.18
CA LYS A 76 8.84 -10.11 2.44
C LYS A 76 7.53 -10.89 2.62
N ILE A 77 6.41 -10.19 2.48
CA ILE A 77 5.07 -10.75 2.65
C ILE A 77 4.88 -11.90 1.66
N ARG A 78 4.40 -13.04 2.16
CA ARG A 78 4.15 -14.24 1.36
C ARG A 78 2.68 -14.63 1.43
N HIS A 79 2.15 -15.09 0.31
CA HIS A 79 0.91 -15.82 0.26
C HIS A 79 1.08 -17.18 0.98
N PRO A 80 0.04 -17.79 1.55
CA PRO A 80 0.12 -19.14 2.12
C PRO A 80 0.68 -20.21 1.17
N SER A 81 0.59 -20.02 -0.14
CA SER A 81 1.21 -20.88 -1.15
C SER A 81 2.73 -20.70 -1.30
N GLY A 82 3.36 -19.83 -0.50
CA GLY A 82 4.80 -19.55 -0.52
C GLY A 82 5.24 -18.42 -1.47
N VAL A 83 4.37 -18.02 -2.40
CA VAL A 83 4.62 -16.97 -3.40
C VAL A 83 4.76 -15.59 -2.73
N ALA A 84 5.77 -14.81 -3.10
CA ALA A 84 6.06 -13.50 -2.50
C ALA A 84 5.21 -12.39 -3.12
N TYR A 85 4.79 -11.41 -2.31
CA TYR A 85 4.21 -10.17 -2.81
C TYR A 85 5.29 -9.14 -3.12
N GLU A 86 5.16 -8.45 -4.24
CA GLU A 86 6.02 -7.36 -4.67
C GLU A 86 5.15 -6.16 -5.05
N PHE A 87 5.34 -5.03 -4.38
CA PHE A 87 4.61 -3.79 -4.61
C PHE A 87 5.46 -2.83 -5.43
N VAL A 88 4.93 -2.33 -6.55
CA VAL A 88 5.67 -1.52 -7.52
C VAL A 88 4.86 -0.28 -7.89
N LEU A 89 5.53 0.88 -7.97
CA LEU A 89 4.95 2.10 -8.52
C LEU A 89 5.19 2.10 -10.04
N ASN A 90 4.13 2.19 -10.84
CA ASN A 90 4.18 2.25 -12.30
C ASN A 90 4.06 3.71 -12.76
#